data_AF-A0A431IJ24-F1
#
_entry.id   AF-A0A431IJ24-F1
#
_cell.length_a   1.000
_cell.length_b   1.000
_cell.length_c   1.000
_cell.angle_alpha   90.00
_cell.angle_beta   90.00
_cell.angle_gamma   90.00
#
_symmetry.space_group_name_H-M   'P 1'
#
loop_
_entity.id
_entity.type
_entity.pdbx_description
1 polymer ?
#
loop_
_entity_poly.entity_id
_entity_poly.type
_entity_poly.pdbx_seq_one_letter_code
_entity_poly.pdbx_strand_id
1 'polypeptide(L)'
;MNEWSLAAATKAKPVNFNAMTEKLMRKSGWEVELTQSYNATLQLSKDLWGFADLLAFMPDGPSVLVQACGSSDRTKRLRKILNSAVARKWIRVPHRFIWLVHWSKRTKKGKRVGEWISRIQIIEEVDFLEHLQQLRGERCR
;
A
#
# COMPACT_ATOMS: atom_id res chain seq x y z
N MET A 1 42.02 24.63 -19.86
CA MET A 1 40.56 24.81 -19.86
C MET A 1 39.96 23.45 -19.52
N ASN A 2 39.46 23.29 -18.29
CA ASN A 2 38.89 22.02 -17.83
C ASN A 2 37.37 22.06 -18.00
N GLU A 3 36.86 21.40 -19.04
CA GLU A 3 35.43 21.16 -19.20
C GLU A 3 35.07 19.84 -18.51
N TRP A 4 34.84 19.89 -17.20
CA TRP A 4 34.18 18.81 -16.47
C TRP A 4 32.67 18.96 -16.63
N SER A 5 32.14 18.49 -17.76
CA SER A 5 30.71 18.28 -17.92
C SER A 5 30.31 17.02 -17.14
N LEU A 6 29.92 17.18 -15.89
CA LEU A 6 29.11 16.18 -15.18
C LEU A 6 27.75 16.15 -15.89
N ALA A 7 27.62 15.29 -16.90
CA ALA A 7 26.32 14.92 -17.43
C ALA A 7 25.46 14.49 -16.22
N ALA A 8 24.56 15.36 -15.80
CA ALA A 8 23.76 15.17 -14.62
C ALA A 8 22.96 13.89 -14.83
N ALA A 9 23.39 12.80 -14.19
CA ALA A 9 22.68 11.54 -14.19
C ALA A 9 21.31 11.81 -13.55
N THR A 10 20.30 12.11 -14.37
CA THR A 10 18.95 12.35 -13.92
C THR A 10 18.46 11.05 -13.30
N LYS A 11 18.51 10.96 -11.97
CA LYS A 11 17.99 9.79 -11.24
C LYS A 11 16.55 9.59 -11.69
N ALA A 12 16.24 8.38 -12.18
CA ALA A 12 14.89 8.02 -12.56
C ALA A 12 13.94 8.27 -11.37
N LYS A 13 12.80 8.91 -11.64
CA LYS A 13 11.80 9.18 -10.60
C LYS A 13 11.39 7.85 -9.95
N PRO A 14 11.35 7.76 -8.61
CA PRO A 14 10.92 6.55 -7.94
C PRO A 14 9.49 6.19 -8.34
N VAL A 15 9.20 4.89 -8.37
CA VAL A 15 7.87 4.37 -8.69
C VAL A 15 6.86 4.84 -7.64
N ASN A 16 5.69 5.28 -8.11
CA ASN A 16 4.58 5.66 -7.24
C ASN A 16 3.55 4.52 -7.24
N PHE A 17 3.58 3.69 -6.20
CA PHE A 17 2.66 2.56 -6.06
C PHE A 17 1.20 2.99 -5.83
N ASN A 18 0.96 4.15 -5.23
CA ASN A 18 -0.40 4.66 -4.99
C ASN A 18 -1.07 4.97 -6.33
N ALA A 19 -0.39 5.70 -7.22
CA ALA A 19 -0.89 6.00 -8.57
C ALA A 19 -1.10 4.72 -9.42
N MET A 20 -0.22 3.73 -9.28
CA MET A 20 -0.41 2.44 -9.97
C MET A 20 -1.63 1.68 -9.48
N THR A 21 -1.84 1.65 -8.16
CA THR A 21 -3.00 1.00 -7.53
C THR A 21 -4.30 1.74 -7.86
N GLU A 22 -4.31 3.07 -7.82
CA GLU A 22 -5.45 3.89 -8.23
C GLU A 22 -5.85 3.57 -9.67
N LYS A 23 -4.89 3.58 -10.60
CA LYS A 23 -5.14 3.25 -12.01
C LYS A 23 -5.69 1.82 -12.18
N LEU A 24 -5.14 0.85 -11.44
CA LEU A 24 -5.63 -0.53 -11.44
C LEU A 24 -7.10 -0.59 -11.00
N MET A 25 -7.44 0.06 -9.90
CA MET A 25 -8.78 0.02 -9.31
C MET A 25 -9.81 0.76 -10.16
N ARG A 26 -9.48 1.96 -10.67
CA ARG A 26 -10.35 2.68 -11.61
C ARG A 26 -10.61 1.87 -12.88
N LYS A 27 -9.60 1.19 -13.42
CA LYS A 27 -9.77 0.29 -14.57
C LYS A 27 -10.73 -0.88 -14.27
N SER A 28 -10.81 -1.28 -13.00
CA SER A 28 -11.74 -2.31 -12.51
C SER A 28 -13.11 -1.76 -12.09
N GLY A 29 -13.42 -0.49 -12.36
CA GLY A 29 -14.74 0.10 -12.11
C GLY A 29 -14.94 0.66 -10.70
N TRP A 30 -13.87 0.82 -9.92
CA TRP A 30 -13.94 1.45 -8.60
C TRP A 30 -13.84 2.97 -8.70
N GLU A 31 -14.62 3.66 -7.87
CA GLU A 31 -14.31 5.04 -7.50
C GLU A 31 -13.21 5.03 -6.46
N VAL A 32 -12.19 5.87 -6.64
CA VAL A 32 -10.98 5.87 -5.80
C VAL A 32 -10.60 7.30 -5.44
N GLU A 33 -10.23 7.51 -4.19
CA GLU A 33 -9.70 8.78 -3.69
C GLU A 33 -8.38 8.57 -2.95
N LEU A 34 -7.43 9.48 -3.18
CA LEU A 34 -6.17 9.49 -2.45
C LEU A 34 -6.41 10.07 -1.05
N THR A 35 -6.15 9.28 -0.02
CA THR A 35 -6.32 9.72 1.37
C THR A 35 -5.04 10.32 1.97
N GLN A 36 -3.96 10.33 1.19
CA GLN A 36 -2.69 10.91 1.56
C GLN A 36 -2.70 12.43 1.36
N SER A 37 -2.36 13.17 2.42
CA SER A 37 -2.11 14.61 2.37
C SER A 37 -0.67 14.92 2.76
N TYR A 38 -0.04 15.88 2.08
CA TYR A 38 1.29 16.39 2.41
C TYR A 38 1.18 17.80 2.99
N ASN A 39 1.71 17.99 4.19
CA ASN A 39 1.85 19.30 4.79
C ASN A 39 3.25 19.83 4.51
N ALA A 40 3.35 20.85 3.66
CA ALA A 40 4.63 21.44 3.25
C ALA A 40 5.36 22.14 4.40
N THR A 41 4.63 22.77 5.32
CA THR A 41 5.20 23.48 6.48
C THR A 41 5.90 22.52 7.44
N LEU A 42 5.26 21.39 7.74
CA LEU A 42 5.81 20.36 8.63
C LEU A 42 6.70 19.36 7.89
N GLN A 43 6.68 19.38 6.55
CA GLN A 43 7.29 18.37 5.69
C GLN A 43 6.84 16.94 6.04
N LEU A 44 5.61 16.79 6.51
CA LEU A 44 5.04 15.52 6.93
C LEU A 44 3.93 15.09 5.97
N SER A 45 3.95 13.80 5.63
CA SER A 45 2.85 13.15 4.93
C SER A 45 1.99 12.40 5.94
N LYS A 46 0.67 12.55 5.82
CA LYS A 46 -0.31 11.83 6.62
C LYS A 46 -1.22 11.02 5.70
N ASP A 47 -1.28 9.72 5.96
CA ASP A 47 -2.26 8.78 5.41
C ASP A 47 -3.46 8.67 6.36
N LEU A 48 -4.58 8.15 5.86
CA LEU A 48 -5.78 7.97 6.69
C LEU A 48 -5.49 6.91 7.76
N TRP A 49 -5.63 7.32 9.03
CA TRP A 49 -5.38 6.53 10.23
C TRP A 49 -4.02 5.84 10.30
N GLY A 50 -3.03 6.35 9.58
CA GLY A 50 -1.71 5.74 9.63
C GLY A 50 -1.57 4.49 8.74
N PHE A 51 -2.51 4.10 7.89
CA PHE A 51 -2.30 2.90 7.05
C PHE A 51 -3.07 2.88 5.72
N ALA A 52 -4.06 3.75 5.52
CA ALA A 52 -4.82 3.77 4.28
C ALA A 52 -4.30 4.88 3.36
N ASP A 53 -3.68 4.49 2.25
CA ASP A 53 -3.19 5.39 1.20
C ASP A 53 -4.33 5.82 0.25
N LEU A 54 -5.28 4.91 0.01
CA LEU A 54 -6.45 5.15 -0.82
C LEU A 54 -7.73 4.68 -0.11
N LEU A 55 -8.83 5.34 -0.42
CA LEU A 55 -10.19 4.85 -0.18
C LEU A 55 -10.81 4.54 -1.54
N ALA A 56 -11.38 3.36 -1.70
CA ALA A 56 -12.12 2.99 -2.90
C ALA A 56 -13.52 2.50 -2.54
N PHE A 57 -14.51 2.75 -3.39
CA PHE A 57 -15.87 2.27 -3.21
C PHE A 57 -16.56 2.03 -4.55
N MET A 58 -17.64 1.26 -4.50
CA MET A 58 -18.60 1.14 -5.61
C MET A 58 -19.94 1.76 -5.19
N PRO A 59 -20.71 2.40 -6.10
CA PRO A 59 -21.89 3.21 -5.76
C PRO A 59 -22.96 2.54 -4.88
N ASP A 60 -23.12 1.23 -4.93
CA ASP A 60 -24.02 0.45 -4.04
C ASP A 60 -23.33 -0.78 -3.47
N GLY A 61 -22.02 -0.68 -3.32
CA GLY A 61 -21.15 -1.82 -3.13
C GLY A 61 -20.21 -1.68 -1.94
N PRO A 62 -19.18 -2.52 -1.91
CA PRO A 62 -18.19 -2.48 -0.86
C PRO A 62 -17.37 -1.20 -0.86
N SER A 63 -16.90 -0.84 0.32
CA SER A 63 -15.85 0.16 0.55
C SER A 63 -14.56 -0.53 0.96
N VAL A 64 -13.44 -0.11 0.40
CA VAL A 64 -12.13 -0.71 0.59
C VAL A 64 -11.13 0.37 0.98
N LEU A 65 -10.46 0.19 2.12
CA LEU A 65 -9.25 0.94 2.43
C LEU A 65 -8.05 0.20 1.85
N VAL A 66 -7.16 0.91 1.18
CA VAL A 66 -6.05 0.29 0.47
C VAL A 66 -4.73 0.85 0.99
N GLN A 67 -3.82 -0.07 1.31
CA GLN A 67 -2.41 0.24 1.49
C GLN A 67 -1.65 -0.29 0.26
N ALA A 68 -0.96 0.59 -0.45
CA ALA A 68 -0.16 0.23 -1.60
C ALA A 68 1.33 0.27 -1.24
N CYS A 69 2.08 -0.76 -1.64
CA CYS A 69 3.52 -0.82 -1.34
C CYS A 69 4.33 -1.64 -2.35
N GLY A 70 5.65 -1.54 -2.25
CA GLY A 70 6.55 -2.50 -2.88
C GLY A 70 6.53 -3.83 -2.13
N SER A 71 6.78 -4.95 -2.81
CA SER A 71 6.72 -6.28 -2.19
C SER A 71 7.75 -6.48 -1.05
N SER A 72 8.85 -5.72 -1.05
CA SER A 72 9.83 -5.70 0.05
C SER A 72 9.27 -5.10 1.35
N ASP A 73 8.31 -4.18 1.25
CA ASP A 73 7.70 -3.50 2.41
C ASP A 73 6.42 -4.18 2.90
N ARG A 74 5.94 -5.21 2.18
CA ARG A 74 4.65 -5.87 2.44
C ARG A 74 4.48 -6.25 3.91
N THR A 75 5.44 -6.96 4.50
CA THR A 75 5.35 -7.43 5.89
C THR A 75 5.28 -6.27 6.89
N LYS A 76 6.05 -5.20 6.66
CA LYS A 76 6.02 -4.00 7.49
C LYS A 76 4.66 -3.32 7.45
N ARG A 77 4.07 -3.21 6.25
CA ARG A 77 2.74 -2.61 6.05
C ARG A 77 1.63 -3.47 6.63
N LEU A 78 1.70 -4.79 6.44
CA LEU A 78 0.78 -5.74 7.06
C LEU A 78 0.78 -5.58 8.59
N ARG A 79 1.94 -5.59 9.24
CA ARG A 79 2.02 -5.36 10.70
C ARG A 79 1.44 -4.01 11.13
N LYS A 80 1.64 -2.95 10.34
CA LYS A 80 1.06 -1.63 10.61
C LYS A 80 -0.47 -1.68 10.64
N ILE A 81 -1.07 -2.39 9.69
CA ILE A 81 -2.53 -2.62 9.62
C ILE A 81 -2.99 -3.46 10.82
N LEU A 82 -2.35 -4.60 11.08
CA LEU A 82 -2.76 -5.54 12.13
C LEU A 82 -2.61 -4.98 13.56
N ASN A 83 -1.70 -4.01 13.75
CA ASN A 83 -1.56 -3.27 15.01
C ASN A 83 -2.59 -2.13 15.18
N SER A 84 -3.39 -1.82 14.15
CA SER A 84 -4.37 -0.74 14.20
C SER A 84 -5.71 -1.22 14.72
N ALA A 85 -6.11 -0.73 15.91
CA ALA A 85 -7.44 -0.99 16.46
C ALA A 85 -8.57 -0.43 15.56
N VAL A 86 -8.31 0.66 14.85
CA VAL A 86 -9.26 1.26 13.90
C VAL A 86 -9.43 0.36 12.67
N ALA A 87 -8.35 -0.21 12.15
CA ALA A 87 -8.41 -1.17 11.04
C ALA A 87 -9.29 -2.37 11.38
N ARG A 88 -9.13 -2.93 12.59
CA ARG A 88 -9.97 -4.04 13.06
C ARG A 88 -11.44 -3.64 13.19
N LYS A 89 -11.74 -2.43 13.70
CA LYS A 89 -13.12 -1.92 13.79
C LYS A 89 -13.74 -1.71 12.41
N TRP A 90 -12.95 -1.26 11.44
CA TRP A 90 -13.41 -1.01 10.06
C TRP A 90 -13.95 -2.27 9.39
N ILE A 91 -13.18 -3.37 9.42
CA ILE A 91 -13.55 -4.63 8.74
C ILE A 91 -14.72 -5.39 9.39
N ARG A 92 -15.11 -5.02 10.61
CA ARG A 92 -16.28 -5.60 11.30
C ARG A 92 -17.60 -5.09 10.77
N VAL A 93 -17.58 -3.97 10.05
CA VAL A 93 -18.78 -3.44 9.41
C VAL A 93 -18.99 -4.20 8.09
N PRO A 94 -20.21 -4.71 7.82
CA PRO A 94 -20.51 -5.37 6.55
C PRO A 94 -20.11 -4.50 5.35
N HIS A 95 -19.65 -5.15 4.28
CA HIS A 95 -19.21 -4.50 3.04
C HIS A 95 -18.01 -3.55 3.19
N ARG A 96 -17.25 -3.62 4.29
CA ARG A 96 -16.00 -2.89 4.45
C ARG A 96 -14.80 -3.83 4.47
N PHE A 97 -13.80 -3.52 3.65
CA PHE A 97 -12.60 -4.33 3.50
C PHE A 97 -11.34 -3.50 3.65
N ILE A 98 -10.22 -4.19 3.88
CA ILE A 98 -8.88 -3.62 3.78
C ILE A 98 -8.09 -4.48 2.80
N TRP A 99 -7.48 -3.83 1.81
CA TRP A 99 -6.60 -4.47 0.84
C TRP A 99 -5.16 -3.99 1.00
N LEU A 100 -4.24 -4.94 1.09
CA LEU A 100 -2.80 -4.69 0.96
C LEU A 100 -2.39 -5.03 -0.48
N VAL A 101 -2.20 -4.00 -1.30
CA VAL A 101 -1.77 -4.14 -2.69
C VAL A 101 -0.26 -3.99 -2.74
N HIS A 102 0.45 -5.05 -3.11
CA HIS A 102 1.89 -5.01 -3.21
C HIS A 102 2.38 -5.28 -4.64
N TRP A 103 3.32 -4.44 -5.08
CA TRP A 103 3.86 -4.46 -6.42
C TRP A 103 5.24 -5.10 -6.44
N SER A 104 5.54 -5.85 -7.48
CA SER A 104 6.88 -6.39 -7.76
C SER A 104 7.22 -6.21 -9.22
N LYS A 105 8.47 -5.92 -9.52
CA LYS A 105 8.95 -5.85 -10.90
C LYS A 105 9.53 -7.21 -11.28
N ARG A 106 8.95 -7.87 -12.27
CA ARG A 106 9.47 -9.13 -12.81
C ARG A 106 10.10 -8.89 -14.17
N THR A 107 11.34 -9.34 -14.31
CA THR A 107 12.05 -9.31 -15.59
C THR A 107 12.03 -10.70 -16.21
N LYS A 108 11.54 -10.81 -17.44
CA LYS A 108 11.63 -12.08 -18.21
C LYS A 108 13.07 -12.27 -18.69
N LYS A 109 13.57 -13.51 -18.71
CA LYS A 109 14.90 -13.83 -19.25
C LYS A 109 15.04 -13.24 -20.66
N GLY A 110 16.10 -12.47 -20.90
CA GLY A 110 16.37 -11.81 -22.18
C GLY A 110 15.70 -10.44 -22.39
N LYS A 111 14.83 -9.95 -21.49
CA LYS A 111 14.28 -8.59 -21.57
C LYS A 111 15.05 -7.63 -20.67
N ARG A 112 15.37 -6.43 -21.18
CA ARG A 112 16.00 -5.35 -20.40
C ARG A 112 15.01 -4.61 -19.47
N VAL A 113 13.72 -4.63 -19.82
CA VAL A 113 12.67 -3.93 -19.06
C VAL A 113 11.76 -4.96 -18.38
N GLY A 114 11.64 -4.84 -17.06
CA GLY A 114 10.72 -5.65 -16.26
C GLY A 114 9.29 -5.08 -16.23
N GLU A 115 8.33 -5.97 -16.11
CA GLU A 115 6.90 -5.68 -15.98
C GLU A 115 6.52 -5.61 -14.50
N TRP A 116 5.65 -4.65 -14.16
CA TRP A 116 5.13 -4.54 -12.81
C TRP A 116 3.90 -5.43 -12.63
N ILE A 117 3.93 -6.25 -11.60
CA ILE A 117 2.86 -7.17 -11.24
C ILE A 117 2.35 -6.81 -9.85
N SER A 118 1.05 -6.56 -9.74
CA SER A 118 0.37 -6.38 -8.46
C SER A 118 -0.11 -7.72 -7.90
N ARG A 119 -0.19 -7.77 -6.58
CA ARG A 119 -0.92 -8.80 -5.83
C ARG A 119 -1.75 -8.10 -4.76
N ILE A 120 -2.93 -8.64 -4.52
CA ILE A 120 -3.88 -8.12 -3.54
C ILE A 120 -3.99 -9.15 -2.44
N GLN A 121 -3.69 -8.74 -1.20
CA GLN A 121 -4.00 -9.51 -0.01
C GLN A 121 -5.20 -8.84 0.68
N ILE A 122 -6.27 -9.59 0.88
CA ILE A 122 -7.42 -9.14 1.67
C ILE A 122 -7.08 -9.37 3.14
N ILE A 123 -7.32 -8.37 3.98
CA ILE A 123 -7.13 -8.47 5.42
C ILE A 123 -8.49 -8.74 6.07
N GLU A 124 -8.57 -9.83 6.80
CA GLU A 124 -9.77 -10.34 7.45
C GLU A 124 -9.64 -10.29 8.98
N GLU A 125 -10.74 -10.53 9.71
CA GLU A 125 -10.69 -10.48 11.18
C GLU A 125 -9.78 -11.58 11.76
N VAL A 126 -9.67 -12.72 11.08
CA VAL A 126 -8.79 -13.83 11.49
C VAL A 126 -7.33 -13.40 11.53
N ASP A 127 -6.85 -12.59 10.59
CA ASP A 127 -5.48 -12.09 10.57
C ASP A 127 -5.13 -11.29 11.84
N PHE A 128 -6.09 -10.50 12.35
CA PHE A 128 -5.91 -9.75 13.59
C PHE A 128 -5.86 -10.67 14.81
N LEU A 129 -6.67 -11.72 14.83
CA LEU A 129 -6.71 -12.69 15.93
C LEU A 129 -5.41 -13.48 16.01
N GLU A 130 -4.94 -13.99 14.87
CA GLU A 130 -3.68 -14.72 14.76
C GLU A 130 -2.50 -13.85 15.18
N HIS A 131 -2.44 -12.60 14.70
CA HIS A 131 -1.40 -11.65 15.09
C HIS A 131 -1.38 -11.38 16.60
N LEU A 132 -2.56 -11.23 17.23
CA LEU A 132 -2.66 -11.07 18.68
C LEU A 132 -2.24 -12.33 19.45
N GLN A 133 -2.51 -13.52 18.92
CA GLN A 133 -2.06 -14.78 19.52
C GLN A 133 -0.54 -14.92 19.45
N GLN A 134 0.07 -14.60 18.31
CA GLN A 134 1.52 -14.59 18.13
C GLN A 134 2.21 -13.67 19.15
N LEU A 135 1.71 -12.43 19.31
CA LEU A 135 2.24 -11.46 20.28
C LEU A 135 2.07 -11.89 21.75
N ARG A 136 1.14 -12.80 22.06
CA ARG A 136 0.98 -13.38 23.39
C ARG A 136 1.94 -14.55 23.60
N GLY A 137 2.12 -15.40 22.60
CA GLY A 137 3.03 -16.54 22.65
C GLY A 137 4.51 -16.13 22.74
N GLU A 138 4.89 -15.03 22.08
CA GLU A 138 6.27 -14.48 22.14
C GLU A 138 6.63 -13.87 23.50
N ARG A 139 5.64 -13.46 24.31
CA ARG A 139 5.90 -12.90 25.65
C ARG A 139 6.15 -13.95 26.74
N CYS A 140 5.94 -15.23 26.43
CA CYS A 140 6.17 -16.33 27.35
C CYS A 140 7.48 -17.10 27.08
N ARG A 141 8.36 -16.58 26.22
CA ARG A 141 9.72 -17.10 25.98
C ARG A 141 10.75 -16.05 26.35
#